data_AF-A0A7H4PJ57-F1
#
_entry.id   AF-A0A7H4PJ57-F1
#
_cell.length_a   1.000
_cell.length_b   1.000
_cell.length_c   1.000
_cell.angle_alpha   90.00
_cell.angle_beta   90.00
_cell.angle_gamma   90.00
#
_symmetry.space_group_name_H-M   'P 1'
#
loop_
_entity.id
_entity.type
_entity.pdbx_description
1 polymer ?
#
loop_
_entity_poly.entity_id
_entity_poly.type
_entity_poly.pdbx_seq_one_letter_code
_entity_poly.pdbx_strand_id
1 'polypeptide(L)'
;MELKNEAFHLLRQLFQQHTARWQLELPDLTKPQYAVMRSIAEHPGIEQVTLTEAAVSTKATLAEMLSRMESRGLVRREHDPAGQTPSVCLFNRRRPKRYWQAQCRWGNAVDEEFFRSA
;
A
#
# COMPACT_ATOMS: atom_id res chain seq x y z
N MET A 1 24.44 10.34 -26.17
CA MET A 1 24.34 9.53 -24.94
C MET A 1 23.46 8.34 -25.25
N GLU A 2 23.81 7.13 -24.83
CA GLU A 2 23.00 5.93 -25.14
C GLU A 2 21.74 5.91 -24.26
N LEU A 3 20.56 5.65 -24.86
CA LEU A 3 19.25 5.63 -24.18
C LEU A 3 19.24 4.79 -22.89
N LYS A 4 19.95 3.66 -22.88
CA LYS A 4 20.05 2.75 -21.72
C LYS A 4 20.70 3.40 -20.47
N ASN A 5 21.43 4.49 -20.65
CA ASN A 5 22.10 5.22 -19.56
C ASN A 5 21.32 6.48 -19.15
N GLU A 6 20.18 6.77 -19.77
CA GLU A 6 19.34 7.89 -19.40
C GLU A 6 18.55 7.57 -18.11
N ALA A 7 18.50 8.53 -17.17
CA ALA A 7 17.91 8.31 -15.86
C ALA A 7 16.45 7.83 -15.92
N PHE A 8 15.64 8.39 -16.82
CA PHE A 8 14.23 7.96 -16.97
C PHE A 8 14.12 6.52 -17.49
N HIS A 9 15.07 6.06 -18.30
CA HIS A 9 15.08 4.70 -18.85
C HIS A 9 15.48 3.70 -17.77
N LEU A 10 16.52 4.01 -16.99
CA LEU A 10 16.94 3.22 -15.83
C LEU A 10 15.82 3.12 -14.79
N LEU A 11 15.17 4.25 -14.44
CA LEU A 11 14.03 4.26 -13.52
C LEU A 11 12.88 3.38 -14.03
N ARG A 12 12.57 3.45 -15.33
CA ARG A 12 11.52 2.61 -15.92
C ARG A 12 11.85 1.12 -15.81
N GLN A 13 13.08 0.73 -16.18
CA GLN A 13 13.52 -0.67 -16.09
C GLN A 13 13.45 -1.17 -14.65
N LEU A 14 13.92 -0.35 -13.72
CA LEU A 14 13.90 -0.63 -12.28
C LEU A 14 12.47 -0.81 -11.77
N PHE A 15 11.55 0.10 -12.10
CA PHE A 15 10.13 -0.04 -11.71
C PHE A 15 9.45 -1.26 -12.34
N GLN A 16 9.80 -1.62 -13.57
CA GLN A 16 9.25 -2.80 -14.24
C GLN A 16 9.69 -4.09 -13.54
N GLN A 17 10.99 -4.24 -13.26
CA GLN A 17 11.53 -5.40 -12.54
C GLN A 17 10.90 -5.53 -11.15
N HIS A 18 10.86 -4.42 -10.42
CA HIS A 18 10.27 -4.40 -9.09
C HIS A 18 8.75 -4.71 -9.12
N THR A 19 8.03 -4.29 -10.16
CA THR A 19 6.59 -4.56 -10.29
C THR A 19 6.31 -6.01 -10.65
N ALA A 20 7.09 -6.58 -11.58
CA ALA A 20 6.99 -7.99 -11.95
C ALA A 20 7.22 -8.90 -10.74
N ARG A 21 8.25 -8.61 -9.95
CA ARG A 21 8.54 -9.35 -8.73
C ARG A 21 7.44 -9.22 -7.68
N TRP A 22 6.97 -8.00 -7.44
CA TRP A 22 5.88 -7.75 -6.51
C TRP A 22 4.63 -8.58 -6.85
N GLN A 23 4.26 -8.63 -8.13
CA GLN A 23 3.09 -9.38 -8.57
C GLN A 23 3.26 -10.90 -8.42
N LEU A 24 4.49 -11.41 -8.52
CA LEU A 24 4.79 -12.82 -8.27
C LEU A 24 4.60 -13.19 -6.79
N GLU A 25 5.10 -12.35 -5.89
CA GLU A 25 5.09 -12.61 -4.44
C GLU A 25 3.76 -12.26 -3.77
N LEU A 26 3.09 -11.21 -4.27
CA LEU A 26 1.89 -10.60 -3.68
C LEU A 26 0.80 -10.39 -4.75
N PRO A 27 0.26 -11.45 -5.37
CA PRO A 27 -0.66 -11.34 -6.50
C PRO A 27 -1.97 -10.61 -6.16
N ASP A 28 -2.42 -10.73 -4.91
CA ASP A 28 -3.69 -10.17 -4.45
C ASP A 28 -3.57 -8.79 -3.77
N LEU A 29 -2.36 -8.23 -3.69
CA LEU A 29 -2.13 -6.99 -2.96
C LEU A 29 -1.25 -6.06 -3.77
N THR A 30 -1.77 -4.88 -4.13
CA THR A 30 -0.98 -3.89 -4.87
C THR A 30 -0.03 -3.14 -3.94
N LYS A 31 1.05 -2.54 -4.48
CA LYS A 31 2.00 -1.72 -3.72
C LYS A 31 1.32 -0.60 -2.91
N PRO A 32 0.40 0.20 -3.49
CA PRO A 32 -0.32 1.21 -2.71
C PRO A 32 -1.19 0.61 -1.60
N GLN A 33 -1.84 -0.53 -1.83
CA GLN A 33 -2.63 -1.20 -0.79
C GLN A 33 -1.74 -1.69 0.36
N TYR A 34 -0.55 -2.23 0.04
CA TYR A 34 0.43 -2.62 1.04
C TYR A 34 0.94 -1.42 1.85
N ALA A 35 1.30 -0.32 1.19
CA ALA A 35 1.73 0.91 1.85
C ALA A 35 0.66 1.42 2.82
N VAL A 36 -0.61 1.46 2.39
CA VAL A 36 -1.74 1.81 3.26
C VAL A 36 -1.86 0.86 4.46
N MET A 37 -1.80 -0.45 4.23
CA MET A 37 -1.87 -1.43 5.33
C MET A 37 -0.69 -1.28 6.30
N ARG A 38 0.51 -1.00 5.80
CA ARG A 38 1.69 -0.72 6.61
C ARG A 38 1.48 0.50 7.50
N SER A 39 1.03 1.61 6.91
CA SER A 39 0.76 2.84 7.66
C SER A 39 -0.30 2.64 8.73
N ILE A 40 -1.36 1.87 8.47
CA ILE A 40 -2.38 1.51 9.48
C ILE A 40 -1.80 0.61 10.58
N ALA A 41 -0.87 -0.29 10.24
CA ALA A 41 -0.21 -1.15 11.21
C ALA A 41 0.69 -0.37 12.17
N GLU A 42 1.44 0.60 11.63
CA GLU A 42 2.34 1.48 12.38
C GLU A 42 1.55 2.52 13.17
N HIS A 43 0.43 3.01 12.62
CA HIS A 43 -0.42 4.05 13.21
C HIS A 43 -1.90 3.64 13.17
N PRO A 44 -2.37 2.75 14.07
CA PRO A 44 -3.77 2.37 14.12
C PRO A 44 -4.67 3.58 14.40
N GLY A 45 -5.68 3.80 13.56
CA GLY A 45 -6.57 4.96 13.66
C GLY A 45 -6.04 6.19 12.92
N ILE A 46 -5.04 6.01 12.05
CA ILE A 46 -4.58 7.06 11.14
C ILE A 46 -5.74 7.67 10.35
N GLU A 47 -5.72 8.99 10.22
CA GLU A 47 -6.71 9.70 9.44
C GLU A 47 -6.62 9.28 7.98
N GLN A 48 -7.78 9.09 7.35
CA GLN A 48 -7.88 8.67 5.95
C GLN A 48 -7.16 9.65 5.02
N VAL A 49 -7.15 10.95 5.34
CA VAL A 49 -6.47 11.95 4.51
C VAL A 49 -4.96 11.76 4.53
N THR A 50 -4.36 11.38 5.67
CA THR A 50 -2.91 11.16 5.78
C THR A 50 -2.46 9.97 4.92
N LEU A 51 -3.35 8.99 4.68
CA LEU A 51 -3.04 7.84 3.83
C LEU A 51 -2.86 8.19 2.34
N THR A 52 -3.19 9.40 1.88
CA THR A 52 -2.96 9.77 0.47
C THR A 52 -1.47 9.84 0.14
N GLU A 53 -0.65 10.26 1.11
CA GLU A 53 0.81 10.35 0.96
C GLU A 53 1.41 8.95 0.88
N ALA A 54 1.03 8.05 1.81
CA ALA A 54 1.48 6.67 1.81
C ALA A 54 1.10 5.92 0.53
N ALA A 55 -0.10 6.16 0.00
CA ALA A 55 -0.57 5.53 -1.23
C ALA A 55 -0.02 6.20 -2.50
N VAL A 56 0.64 7.35 -2.39
CA VAL A 56 1.01 8.25 -3.51
C VAL A 56 -0.18 8.41 -4.47
N SER A 57 -1.31 8.85 -3.91
CA SER A 57 -2.59 8.85 -4.63
C SER A 57 -3.45 10.07 -4.32
N THR A 58 -4.50 10.28 -5.12
CA THR A 58 -5.48 11.33 -4.86
C THR A 58 -6.47 10.89 -3.78
N LYS A 59 -7.17 11.85 -3.15
CA LYS A 59 -8.24 11.55 -2.18
C LYS A 59 -9.32 10.64 -2.77
N ALA A 60 -9.75 10.89 -4.01
CA ALA A 60 -10.78 10.11 -4.68
C ALA A 60 -10.32 8.67 -4.95
N THR A 61 -9.12 8.51 -5.51
CA THR A 61 -8.54 7.19 -5.79
C THR A 61 -8.30 6.39 -4.50
N LEU A 62 -7.82 7.05 -3.44
CA LEU A 62 -7.66 6.43 -2.13
C LEU A 62 -9.01 5.99 -1.54
N ALA A 63 -10.03 6.84 -1.60
CA ALA A 63 -11.36 6.49 -1.09
C ALA A 63 -11.95 5.26 -1.79
N GLU A 64 -11.80 5.18 -3.11
CA GLU A 64 -12.21 4.01 -3.89
C GLU A 64 -11.39 2.76 -3.53
N MET A 65 -10.07 2.91 -3.40
CA MET A 65 -9.17 1.83 -2.98
C MET A 65 -9.56 1.28 -1.60
N LEU A 66 -9.77 2.16 -0.62
CA LEU A 66 -10.17 1.78 0.73
C LEU A 66 -11.54 1.10 0.75
N SER A 67 -12.49 1.56 -0.08
CA SER A 67 -13.79 0.89 -0.25
C SER A 67 -13.63 -0.56 -0.74
N ARG A 68 -12.75 -0.79 -1.72
CA ARG A 68 -12.43 -2.14 -2.23
C ARG A 68 -11.67 -2.98 -1.19
N MET A 69 -10.80 -2.38 -0.40
CA MET A 69 -10.09 -3.09 0.68
C MET A 69 -11.04 -3.47 1.82
N GLU A 70 -12.02 -2.61 2.13
CA GLU A 70 -13.05 -2.84 3.13
C GLU A 70 -14.02 -3.95 2.70
N SER A 71 -14.44 -3.97 1.43
CA SER A 71 -15.28 -5.07 0.90
C SER A 71 -14.57 -6.43 0.93
N ARG A 72 -13.23 -6.43 0.81
CA ARG A 72 -12.37 -7.61 0.99
C ARG A 72 -12.09 -7.95 2.46
N GLY A 73 -12.57 -7.13 3.40
CA GLY A 73 -12.36 -7.33 4.84
C GLY A 73 -10.93 -7.07 5.33
N LEU A 74 -10.12 -6.32 4.58
CA LEU A 74 -8.73 -6.00 4.93
C LEU A 74 -8.65 -4.84 5.94
N VAL A 75 -9.45 -3.80 5.71
CA VAL A 75 -9.52 -2.59 6.54
C VAL A 75 -10.95 -2.33 7.01
N ARG A 76 -11.09 -1.41 7.95
CA ARG A 76 -12.36 -0.84 8.39
C ARG A 76 -12.18 0.67 8.51
N ARG A 77 -13.14 1.43 7.98
CA ARG A 77 -13.21 2.88 8.19
C ARG A 77 -14.19 3.18 9.31
N GLU A 78 -13.79 4.06 10.22
CA GLU A 78 -14.70 4.67 11.18
C GLU A 78 -14.93 6.11 10.74
N HIS A 79 -16.20 6.50 10.63
CA HIS A 79 -16.62 7.87 10.32
C HIS A 79 -17.49 8.35 11.47
N ASP A 80 -17.38 9.64 11.79
CA ASP A 80 -18.35 10.31 12.63
C ASP A 80 -19.64 10.54 11.83
N PRO A 81 -20.81 10.06 12.30
CA PRO A 81 -22.10 10.30 11.65
C PRO A 81 -22.43 11.78 11.46
N ALA A 82 -21.90 12.65 12.32
CA ALA A 82 -22.08 14.09 12.25
C ALA A 82 -21.02 14.81 11.38
N GLY A 83 -19.99 14.08 10.90
CA GLY A 83 -18.91 14.62 10.08
C GLY A 83 -18.04 15.68 10.77
N GLN A 84 -18.05 15.73 12.10
CA GLN A 84 -17.28 16.71 12.88
C GLN A 84 -15.84 16.25 13.07
N THR A 85 -15.58 14.94 13.07
CA THR A 85 -14.23 14.38 13.15
C THR A 85 -13.79 13.73 11.83
N PRO A 86 -12.48 13.79 11.51
CA PRO A 86 -11.94 13.11 10.34
C PRO A 86 -12.14 11.61 10.42
N SER A 87 -12.41 11.01 9.27
CA SER A 87 -12.52 9.56 9.15
C SER A 87 -11.18 8.88 9.43
N VAL A 88 -11.20 7.81 10.24
CA VAL A 88 -9.99 7.06 10.60
C VAL A 88 -10.02 5.65 10.04
N CYS A 89 -8.84 5.12 9.75
CA CYS A 89 -8.65 3.79 9.19
C CYS A 89 -8.03 2.83 10.20
N LEU A 90 -8.61 1.64 10.31
CA LEU A 90 -8.19 0.57 11.19
C LEU A 90 -8.09 -0.73 10.41
N PHE A 91 -7.34 -1.69 10.94
CA PHE A 91 -7.48 -3.07 10.51
C PHE A 91 -8.86 -3.60 10.92
N ASN A 92 -9.48 -4.38 10.02
CA ASN A 92 -10.65 -5.17 10.36
C ASN A 92 -10.39 -6.08 11.59
N ARG A 93 -11.40 -6.41 12.40
CA ARG A 93 -11.19 -7.21 13.62
C ARG A 93 -11.06 -8.72 13.38
N ARG A 94 -11.53 -9.25 12.23
CA ARG A 94 -11.72 -10.71 12.05
C ARG A 94 -10.55 -11.46 11.39
N ARG A 95 -9.82 -10.86 10.46
CA ARG A 95 -8.77 -11.55 9.65
C ARG A 95 -7.45 -10.82 9.35
N PRO A 96 -7.28 -9.51 9.53
CA PRO A 96 -6.19 -8.80 8.85
C PRO A 96 -4.84 -8.80 9.56
N LYS A 97 -4.73 -8.97 10.89
CA LYS A 97 -3.40 -8.96 11.53
C LYS A 97 -2.56 -10.17 11.08
N ARG A 98 -3.16 -11.35 11.00
CA ARG A 98 -2.51 -12.57 10.50
C ARG A 98 -2.25 -12.51 9.00
N TYR A 99 -3.23 -12.03 8.22
CA TYR A 99 -3.04 -11.81 6.80
C TYR A 99 -1.90 -10.82 6.54
N TRP A 100 -1.93 -9.65 7.19
CA TRP A 100 -0.87 -8.63 7.13
C TRP A 100 0.48 -9.23 7.51
N GLN A 101 0.61 -9.89 8.66
CA GLN A 101 1.87 -10.51 9.09
C GLN A 101 2.42 -11.53 8.07
N ALA A 102 1.56 -12.30 7.42
CA ALA A 102 1.97 -13.24 6.37
C ALA A 102 2.48 -12.49 5.13
N GLN A 103 1.80 -11.41 4.72
CA GLN A 103 2.19 -10.62 3.55
C GLN A 103 3.40 -9.70 3.83
N CYS A 104 3.60 -9.21 5.06
CA CYS A 104 4.71 -8.34 5.46
C CYS A 104 6.07 -8.95 5.14
N ARG A 105 6.20 -10.26 5.38
CA ARG A 105 7.46 -10.96 5.16
C ARG A 105 7.88 -10.86 3.70
N TRP A 106 6.94 -11.04 2.78
CA TRP A 106 7.18 -11.02 1.34
C TRP A 106 7.29 -9.59 0.80
N GLY A 107 6.43 -8.66 1.26
CA GLY A 107 6.51 -7.26 0.87
C GLY A 107 7.84 -6.60 1.25
N ASN A 108 8.28 -6.80 2.50
CA ASN A 108 9.58 -6.28 2.95
C ASN A 108 10.76 -6.97 2.24
N ALA A 109 10.66 -8.28 1.97
CA ALA A 109 11.72 -9.00 1.27
C ALA A 109 11.89 -8.52 -0.18
N VAL A 110 10.79 -8.19 -0.87
CA VAL A 110 10.82 -7.62 -2.22
C VAL A 110 11.53 -6.25 -2.23
N ASP A 111 11.26 -5.40 -1.24
CA ASP A 111 11.97 -4.12 -1.06
C ASP A 111 13.44 -4.31 -0.69
N GLU A 112 13.77 -5.23 0.23
CA GLU A 112 15.16 -5.48 0.65
C GLU A 112 16.04 -6.05 -0.45
N GLU A 113 15.48 -6.90 -1.32
CA GLU A 113 16.22 -7.43 -2.45
C GLU A 113 16.38 -6.38 -3.55
N PHE A 114 15.38 -5.51 -3.72
CA PHE A 114 15.48 -4.35 -4.58
C PHE A 114 16.68 -3.46 -4.20
N PHE A 115 16.83 -3.08 -2.92
CA PHE A 115 17.98 -2.30 -2.44
C PHE A 115 19.33 -3.01 -2.56
N ARG A 116 19.36 -4.35 -2.60
CA ARG A 116 20.61 -5.12 -2.81
C ARG A 116 21.00 -5.27 -4.28
N SER A 117 20.05 -5.04 -5.19
CA SER A 117 20.21 -5.23 -6.64
C SER A 117 20.31 -3.93 -7.46
N ALA A 118 20.02 -2.79 -6.84
CA ALA A 118 20.12 -1.44 -7.40
C ALA A 118 21.44 -0.77 -7.00
#